data_AF-A0A559MM03-F1
#
_entry.id   AF-A0A559MM03-F1
#
_cell.length_a   1.000
_cell.length_b   1.000
_cell.length_c   1.000
_cell.angle_alpha   90.00
_cell.angle_beta   90.00
_cell.angle_gamma   90.00
#
_symmetry.space_group_name_H-M   'P 1'
#
loop_
_entity.id
_entity.type
_entity.pdbx_description
1 polymer ?
#
loop_
_entity_poly.entity_id
_entity_poly.type
_entity_poly.pdbx_seq_one_letter_code
_entity_poly.pdbx_strand_id
1 'polypeptide(L)'
;MVDDDVTWPSTILPWLLAPFEDKKIGGRVRRLKTGTLLERCYNWLGATYIERRNFEISATHYIDGGTSCMSGRTCAFRTMILQDIVFLKQFRNEKWGKRYLNADDDNFVTRWLVSHQWKTWVQYNPKCEIETTLENHSKFLLQCLRWARSNWRSNCTSLFIERYIWRQQPWCTYALHLTMFINFAVVDFLLFWLCYKSTLSCEKPIKISLQVTFGIWWLASKNIKLIGLYKHNIKNIWFLPVSILFGYFHSFIKLYAAFTLYKVGAVDWTPFKLQL
;
A
#
# COMPACT_ATOMS: atom_id res chain seq x y z
N MET A 1 -4.34 9.47 16.32
CA MET A 1 -4.19 10.40 15.19
C MET A 1 -5.25 10.07 14.17
N VAL A 2 -5.77 11.08 13.47
CA VAL A 2 -6.82 10.95 12.46
C VAL A 2 -6.56 12.00 11.38
N ASP A 3 -6.65 11.61 10.10
CA ASP A 3 -6.54 12.56 8.99
C ASP A 3 -7.80 13.45 8.95
N ASP A 4 -7.67 14.67 8.43
CA ASP A 4 -8.76 15.66 8.37
C ASP A 4 -9.89 15.29 7.38
N ASP A 5 -9.60 14.40 6.43
CA ASP A 5 -10.52 13.91 5.42
C ASP A 5 -11.29 12.63 5.82
N VAL A 6 -11.16 12.21 7.08
CA VAL A 6 -11.74 10.97 7.60
C VAL A 6 -13.02 11.22 8.39
N THR A 7 -14.09 10.54 8.00
CA THR A 7 -15.36 10.51 8.73
C THR A 7 -15.48 9.24 9.56
N TRP A 8 -15.72 9.41 10.85
CA TRP A 8 -15.88 8.33 11.82
C TRP A 8 -17.35 7.89 11.95
N PRO A 9 -17.65 6.58 11.89
CA PRO A 9 -18.97 6.10 12.31
C PRO A 9 -19.11 6.27 13.83
N SER A 10 -20.35 6.41 14.32
CA SER A 10 -20.63 6.55 15.76
C SER A 10 -20.12 5.38 16.61
N THR A 11 -19.87 4.23 15.99
CA THR A 11 -19.34 3.02 16.62
C THR A 11 -17.82 2.98 16.75
N ILE A 12 -17.06 3.88 16.10
CA ILE A 12 -15.60 3.74 15.95
C ILE A 12 -14.83 3.74 17.27
N LEU A 13 -15.23 4.56 18.24
CA LEU A 13 -14.44 4.80 19.46
C LEU A 13 -14.28 3.53 20.30
N PRO A 14 -15.36 2.79 20.63
CA PRO A 14 -15.26 1.47 21.24
C PRO A 14 -14.36 0.51 20.45
N TRP A 15 -14.45 0.48 19.11
CA TRP A 15 -13.66 -0.42 18.27
C TRP A 15 -12.19 -0.02 18.11
N LEU A 16 -11.88 1.27 18.23
CA LEU A 16 -10.53 1.80 18.19
C LEU A 16 -9.78 1.52 19.50
N LEU A 17 -10.51 1.50 20.61
CA LEU A 17 -10.00 1.11 21.92
C LEU A 17 -9.94 -0.41 22.09
N ALA A 18 -10.78 -1.15 21.36
CA ALA A 18 -10.87 -2.62 21.43
C ALA A 18 -9.55 -3.38 21.24
N PRO A 19 -8.55 -3.00 20.41
CA PRO A 19 -7.26 -3.68 20.36
C PRO A 19 -6.49 -3.64 21.68
N PHE A 20 -6.82 -2.71 22.57
CA PHE A 20 -6.27 -2.66 23.92
C PHE A 20 -7.00 -3.64 24.89
N GLU A 21 -8.06 -4.33 24.45
CA GLU A 21 -8.90 -5.26 25.23
C GLU A 21 -9.31 -6.60 24.52
N ASP A 22 -9.16 -6.72 23.18
CA ASP A 22 -9.40 -7.85 22.24
C ASP A 22 -10.88 -8.38 22.10
N LYS A 23 -11.46 -8.81 20.96
CA LYS A 23 -11.05 -9.10 19.56
C LYS A 23 -12.08 -8.59 18.54
N LYS A 24 -11.56 -8.02 17.43
CA LYS A 24 -12.14 -7.80 16.08
C LYS A 24 -12.50 -6.33 15.77
N ILE A 25 -12.32 -5.92 14.50
CA ILE A 25 -13.08 -4.92 13.67
C ILE A 25 -12.34 -3.71 13.05
N GLY A 26 -12.55 -3.29 11.75
CA GLY A 26 -11.75 -2.43 10.79
C GLY A 26 -12.42 -1.46 9.75
N GLY A 27 -11.66 -0.82 8.81
CA GLY A 27 -11.96 0.43 7.99
C GLY A 27 -12.53 0.37 6.51
N ARG A 28 -13.19 1.46 5.96
CA ARG A 28 -13.82 1.63 4.58
C ARG A 28 -13.24 2.80 3.75
N VAL A 29 -13.76 2.98 2.53
CA VAL A 29 -13.57 4.14 1.64
C VAL A 29 -14.90 4.66 1.06
N ARG A 30 -15.08 5.99 0.96
CA ARG A 30 -16.25 6.62 0.33
C ARG A 30 -16.09 6.71 -1.20
N ARG A 31 -17.12 6.28 -1.94
CA ARG A 31 -17.12 6.24 -3.41
C ARG A 31 -17.91 7.39 -4.02
N LEU A 32 -17.35 8.02 -5.05
CA LEU A 32 -18.08 9.00 -5.86
C LEU A 32 -19.13 8.28 -6.72
N LYS A 33 -20.41 8.60 -6.50
CA LYS A 33 -21.54 8.07 -7.28
C LYS A 33 -21.87 8.94 -8.50
N THR A 34 -21.45 10.20 -8.47
CA THR A 34 -21.70 11.24 -9.49
C THR A 34 -20.37 11.89 -9.87
N GLY A 35 -20.24 12.34 -11.12
CA GLY A 35 -19.00 12.91 -11.67
C GLY A 35 -18.69 12.40 -13.09
N THR A 36 -17.70 13.01 -13.74
CA THR A 36 -17.21 12.59 -15.05
C THR A 36 -16.63 11.17 -15.01
N LEU A 37 -16.52 10.51 -16.17
CA LEU A 37 -15.92 9.18 -16.25
C LEU A 37 -14.48 9.19 -15.72
N LEU A 38 -13.71 10.24 -16.00
CA LEU A 38 -12.32 10.38 -15.57
C LEU A 38 -12.22 10.49 -14.05
N GLU A 39 -13.07 11.29 -13.40
CA GLU A 39 -13.10 11.41 -11.94
C GLU A 39 -13.48 10.10 -11.27
N ARG A 40 -14.44 9.37 -11.86
CA ARG A 40 -14.83 8.03 -11.40
C ARG A 40 -13.68 7.04 -11.56
N CYS A 41 -12.90 7.13 -12.63
CA CYS A 41 -11.69 6.33 -12.81
C CYS A 41 -10.65 6.63 -11.73
N TYR A 42 -10.31 7.91 -11.46
CA TYR A 42 -9.36 8.28 -10.41
C TYR A 42 -9.83 7.84 -9.02
N ASN A 43 -11.09 8.10 -8.67
CA ASN A 43 -11.67 7.65 -7.40
C ASN A 43 -11.63 6.13 -7.26
N TRP A 44 -11.94 5.40 -8.35
CA TRP A 44 -11.87 3.95 -8.34
C TRP A 44 -10.43 3.44 -8.19
N LEU A 45 -9.46 4.06 -8.88
CA LEU A 45 -8.04 3.72 -8.73
C LEU A 45 -7.56 3.94 -7.29
N GLY A 46 -7.93 5.06 -6.65
CA GLY A 46 -7.65 5.28 -5.23
C GLY A 46 -8.29 4.20 -4.34
N ALA A 47 -9.52 3.80 -4.62
CA ALA A 47 -10.20 2.75 -3.87
C ALA A 47 -9.51 1.39 -4.05
N THR A 48 -9.04 1.06 -5.25
CA THR A 48 -8.24 -0.15 -5.47
C THR A 48 -6.91 -0.13 -4.73
N TYR A 49 -6.29 1.04 -4.58
CA TYR A 49 -5.03 1.18 -3.84
C TYR A 49 -5.25 0.83 -2.36
N ILE A 50 -6.30 1.40 -1.76
CA ILE A 50 -6.64 1.16 -0.35
C ILE A 50 -7.08 -0.29 -0.15
N GLU A 51 -7.93 -0.84 -1.02
CA GLU A 51 -8.39 -2.24 -0.90
C GLU A 51 -7.21 -3.22 -0.92
N ARG A 52 -6.28 -3.05 -1.87
CA ARG A 52 -5.08 -3.88 -1.96
C ARG A 52 -4.24 -3.79 -0.69
N ARG A 53 -4.08 -2.57 -0.16
CA ARG A 53 -3.33 -2.32 1.07
C ARG A 53 -4.00 -2.98 2.28
N ASN A 54 -5.31 -2.86 2.40
CA ASN A 54 -6.10 -3.49 3.45
C ASN A 54 -5.99 -5.02 3.40
N PHE A 55 -6.06 -5.62 2.21
CA PHE A 55 -5.86 -7.06 2.03
C PHE A 55 -4.47 -7.48 2.50
N GLU A 56 -3.43 -6.79 2.04
CA GLU A 56 -2.03 -7.14 2.35
C GLU A 56 -1.69 -6.98 3.82
N ILE A 57 -2.03 -5.82 4.41
CA ILE A 57 -1.77 -5.56 5.84
C ILE A 57 -2.54 -6.57 6.67
N SER A 58 -3.83 -6.79 6.43
CA SER A 58 -4.62 -7.70 7.27
C SER A 58 -4.10 -9.12 7.23
N ALA A 59 -3.65 -9.60 6.05
CA ALA A 59 -3.09 -10.94 5.90
C ALA A 59 -1.73 -11.08 6.61
N THR A 60 -0.82 -10.13 6.40
CA THR A 60 0.52 -10.17 7.02
C THR A 60 0.44 -10.00 8.53
N HIS A 61 -0.36 -9.03 8.98
CA HIS A 61 -0.59 -8.78 10.40
C HIS A 61 -1.22 -9.97 11.12
N TYR A 62 -2.12 -10.70 10.46
CA TYR A 62 -2.71 -11.92 11.02
C TYR A 62 -1.68 -13.07 11.17
N ILE A 63 -0.72 -13.18 10.25
CA ILE A 63 0.25 -14.29 10.23
C ILE A 63 1.37 -14.08 11.24
N ASP A 64 1.99 -12.90 11.26
CA ASP A 64 3.16 -12.63 12.11
C ASP A 64 3.13 -11.26 12.82
N GLY A 65 1.99 -10.57 12.82
CA GLY A 65 1.86 -9.24 13.41
C GLY A 65 2.60 -8.15 12.62
N GLY A 66 3.05 -8.46 11.41
CA GLY A 66 3.84 -7.55 10.60
C GLY A 66 3.02 -6.59 9.75
N THR A 67 3.49 -5.34 9.66
CA THR A 67 3.00 -4.35 8.70
C THR A 67 4.12 -3.38 8.35
N SER A 68 4.20 -2.96 7.09
CA SER A 68 5.21 -1.99 6.67
C SER A 68 4.87 -0.54 7.06
N CYS A 69 3.59 -0.28 7.32
CA CYS A 69 3.06 1.04 7.70
C CYS A 69 1.62 0.88 8.19
N MET A 70 1.37 1.32 9.42
CA MET A 70 0.02 1.51 9.96
C MET A 70 -0.58 2.78 9.40
N SER A 71 -1.84 2.72 8.97
CA SER A 71 -2.50 3.83 8.30
C SER A 71 -2.61 5.10 9.17
N GLY A 72 -2.11 6.24 8.68
CA GLY A 72 -2.31 7.56 9.29
C GLY A 72 -3.78 8.01 9.37
N ARG A 73 -4.66 7.51 8.49
CA ARG A 73 -6.08 7.90 8.42
C ARG A 73 -6.78 7.80 9.76
N THR A 74 -6.54 6.74 10.51
CA THR A 74 -7.03 6.58 11.88
C THR A 74 -6.15 5.55 12.58
N CYS A 75 -5.47 5.98 13.63
CA CYS A 75 -4.69 5.11 14.49
C CYS A 75 -4.74 5.58 15.94
N ALA A 76 -4.61 4.64 16.87
CA ALA A 76 -4.51 4.91 18.30
C ALA A 76 -3.17 4.39 18.82
N PHE A 77 -2.55 5.18 19.69
CA PHE A 77 -1.29 4.86 20.35
C PHE A 77 -1.44 5.03 21.85
N ARG A 78 -0.69 4.25 22.64
CA ARG A 78 -0.60 4.50 24.08
C ARG A 78 0.12 5.83 24.30
N THR A 79 -0.43 6.69 25.16
CA THR A 79 0.11 8.03 25.44
C THR A 79 1.57 7.99 25.86
N MET A 80 1.98 6.97 26.64
CA MET A 80 3.37 6.79 27.08
C MET A 80 4.38 6.65 25.94
N ILE A 81 3.96 6.13 24.78
CA ILE A 81 4.83 6.01 23.60
C ILE A 81 5.08 7.39 22.99
N LEU A 82 4.03 8.21 22.87
CA LEU A 82 4.13 9.54 22.28
C LEU A 82 4.79 10.56 23.22
N GLN A 83 4.75 10.31 24.53
CA GLN A 83 5.41 11.13 25.55
C GLN A 83 6.87 10.70 25.80
N ASP A 84 7.31 9.57 25.22
CA ASP A 84 8.67 9.10 25.39
C ASP A 84 9.68 10.07 24.77
N ILE A 85 10.71 10.44 25.53
CA ILE A 85 11.71 11.44 25.13
C ILE A 85 12.57 10.90 23.98
N VAL A 86 12.87 9.60 23.97
CA VAL A 86 13.64 8.96 22.91
C VAL A 86 12.83 8.93 21.62
N PHE A 87 11.54 8.58 21.69
CA PHE A 87 10.60 8.66 20.58
C PHE A 87 10.56 10.07 20.00
N LEU A 88 10.28 11.09 20.82
CA LEU A 88 10.19 12.49 20.35
C LEU A 88 11.50 13.01 19.76
N LYS A 89 12.65 12.59 20.30
CA LYS A 89 13.95 12.96 19.75
C LYS A 89 14.19 12.29 18.41
N GLN A 90 13.89 11.00 18.28
CA GLN A 90 14.10 10.26 17.03
C GLN A 90 13.11 10.68 15.94
N PHE A 91 11.83 10.87 16.29
CA PHE A 91 10.78 11.32 15.37
C PHE A 91 11.14 12.67 14.73
N ARG A 92 11.56 13.66 15.55
CA ARG A 92 11.98 14.98 15.05
C ARG A 92 13.28 14.95 14.24
N ASN A 93 14.10 13.91 14.40
CA ASN A 93 15.40 13.80 13.75
C ASN A 93 15.46 12.74 12.66
N GLU A 94 14.30 12.24 12.21
CA GLU A 94 14.26 11.29 11.12
C GLU A 94 14.78 11.92 9.83
N LYS A 95 15.68 11.20 9.16
CA LYS A 95 16.35 11.67 7.95
C LYS A 95 16.40 10.58 6.90
N TRP A 96 16.36 11.02 5.64
CA TRP A 96 16.81 10.22 4.51
C TRP A 96 18.07 10.86 3.91
N GLY A 97 19.20 10.17 4.08
CA GLY A 97 20.51 10.76 3.80
C GLY A 97 20.76 12.00 4.67
N LYS A 98 20.98 13.15 4.04
CA LYS A 98 21.26 14.42 4.74
C LYS A 98 20.00 15.26 5.05
N ARG A 99 18.82 14.84 4.61
CA ARG A 99 17.60 15.65 4.63
C ARG A 99 16.61 15.12 5.67
N TYR A 100 15.98 16.02 6.42
CA TYR A 100 14.88 15.68 7.34
C TYR A 100 13.65 15.19 6.57
N LEU A 101 12.98 14.19 7.10
CA LEU A 101 11.73 13.70 6.56
C LEU A 101 10.55 14.49 7.16
N ASN A 102 9.84 15.22 6.31
CA ASN A 102 8.60 15.94 6.68
C ASN A 102 7.34 15.17 6.26
N ALA A 103 7.52 13.96 5.74
CA ALA A 103 6.49 13.02 5.33
C ALA A 103 6.89 11.65 5.85
N ASP A 104 5.92 10.73 5.98
CA ASP A 104 6.11 9.35 6.43
C ASP A 104 6.15 9.20 7.97
N ASP A 105 5.42 10.05 8.68
CA ASP A 105 5.21 9.94 10.13
C ASP A 105 4.64 8.56 10.50
N ASP A 106 3.65 8.10 9.74
CA ASP A 106 3.05 6.76 9.87
C ASP A 106 4.07 5.62 9.76
N ASN A 107 4.98 5.71 8.79
CA ASN A 107 6.07 4.76 8.59
C ASN A 107 7.07 4.78 9.75
N PHE A 108 7.50 5.97 10.18
CA PHE A 108 8.42 6.08 11.31
C PHE A 108 7.85 5.45 12.56
N VAL A 109 6.61 5.81 12.92
CA VAL A 109 5.98 5.30 14.13
C VAL A 109 5.87 3.78 14.05
N THR A 110 5.49 3.24 12.88
CA THR A 110 5.44 1.78 12.67
C THR A 110 6.79 1.12 12.90
N ARG A 111 7.87 1.66 12.31
CA ARG A 111 9.23 1.11 12.47
C ARG A 111 9.74 1.22 13.91
N TRP A 112 9.44 2.33 14.58
CA TRP A 112 9.82 2.56 15.97
C TRP A 112 9.14 1.56 16.92
N LEU A 113 7.86 1.27 16.68
CA LEU A 113 7.13 0.27 17.47
C LEU A 113 7.74 -1.12 17.31
N VAL A 114 8.11 -1.51 16.08
CA VAL A 114 8.79 -2.79 15.81
C VAL A 114 10.17 -2.84 16.48
N SER A 115 10.96 -1.76 16.42
CA SER A 115 12.29 -1.74 17.03
C SER A 115 12.26 -1.85 18.56
N HIS A 116 11.17 -1.40 19.18
CA HIS A 116 10.95 -1.47 20.64
C HIS A 116 10.01 -2.60 21.05
N GLN A 117 9.70 -3.54 20.14
CA GLN A 117 8.86 -4.72 20.38
C GLN A 117 7.45 -4.41 20.92
N TRP A 118 6.88 -3.27 20.54
CA TRP A 118 5.49 -2.99 20.82
C TRP A 118 4.59 -3.88 19.97
N LYS A 119 3.59 -4.48 20.61
CA LYS A 119 2.53 -5.19 19.90
C LYS A 119 1.65 -4.18 19.16
N THR A 120 1.43 -4.42 17.88
CA THR A 120 0.53 -3.63 17.03
C THR A 120 -0.66 -4.48 16.62
N TRP A 121 -1.76 -3.82 16.24
CA TRP A 121 -2.97 -4.51 15.79
C TRP A 121 -3.62 -3.75 14.65
N VAL A 122 -4.00 -4.49 13.60
CA VAL A 122 -4.77 -3.95 12.48
C VAL A 122 -6.16 -4.53 12.52
N GLN A 123 -7.09 -3.62 12.51
CA GLN A 123 -8.50 -3.84 12.74
C GLN A 123 -9.19 -4.09 11.37
N TYR A 124 -9.97 -5.20 11.23
CA TYR A 124 -10.65 -5.61 9.97
C TYR A 124 -12.09 -6.20 10.16
N ASN A 125 -13.16 -5.39 9.99
CA ASN A 125 -14.60 -5.75 10.02
C ASN A 125 -15.49 -4.51 9.75
N PRO A 126 -16.66 -4.67 9.13
CA PRO A 126 -17.62 -3.60 8.83
C PRO A 126 -17.98 -2.56 9.91
N LYS A 127 -17.92 -2.86 11.23
CA LYS A 127 -18.41 -1.90 12.26
C LYS A 127 -17.44 -0.78 12.65
N CYS A 128 -16.18 -0.83 12.20
CA CYS A 128 -15.23 0.25 12.42
C CYS A 128 -14.74 0.84 11.09
N GLU A 129 -15.60 0.69 10.08
CA GLU A 129 -15.39 1.15 8.72
C GLU A 129 -15.36 2.67 8.71
N ILE A 130 -14.16 3.27 8.74
CA ILE A 130 -13.98 4.71 8.52
C ILE A 130 -14.24 5.06 7.06
N GLU A 131 -14.67 6.28 6.75
CA GLU A 131 -14.81 6.75 5.37
C GLU A 131 -13.76 7.84 5.06
N THR A 132 -13.04 7.72 3.95
CA THR A 132 -12.08 8.72 3.44
C THR A 132 -12.48 9.19 2.05
N THR A 133 -12.21 10.45 1.75
CA THR A 133 -12.34 11.01 0.41
C THR A 133 -11.07 10.80 -0.40
N LEU A 134 -11.22 10.39 -1.66
CA LEU A 134 -10.09 10.15 -2.54
C LEU A 134 -9.94 11.26 -3.56
N GLU A 135 -8.67 11.55 -3.90
CA GLU A 135 -8.31 12.38 -5.04
C GLU A 135 -8.98 11.85 -6.31
N ASN A 136 -9.78 12.69 -6.94
CA ASN A 136 -10.56 12.35 -8.13
C ASN A 136 -9.99 12.97 -9.42
N HIS A 137 -8.76 13.48 -9.36
CA HIS A 137 -8.13 14.16 -10.48
C HIS A 137 -6.63 13.84 -10.56
N SER A 138 -5.91 14.48 -11.49
CA SER A 138 -4.48 14.21 -11.75
C SER A 138 -3.55 14.29 -10.53
N LYS A 139 -3.93 15.01 -9.46
CA LYS A 139 -3.20 15.00 -8.18
C LYS A 139 -3.09 13.61 -7.56
N PHE A 140 -4.01 12.69 -7.88
CA PHE A 140 -3.89 11.28 -7.51
C PHE A 140 -2.54 10.67 -7.92
N LEU A 141 -1.99 11.05 -9.08
CA LEU A 141 -0.69 10.55 -9.53
C LEU A 141 0.46 11.05 -8.64
N LEU A 142 0.36 12.29 -8.17
CA LEU A 142 1.32 12.88 -7.22
C LEU A 142 1.20 12.20 -5.86
N GLN A 143 -0.01 11.85 -5.44
CA GLN A 143 -0.27 11.08 -4.23
C GLN A 143 0.36 9.69 -4.32
N CYS A 144 0.18 8.96 -5.43
CA CYS A 144 0.84 7.68 -5.67
C CYS A 144 2.35 7.79 -5.65
N LEU A 145 2.91 8.83 -6.28
CA LEU A 145 4.35 9.06 -6.30
C LEU A 145 4.91 9.32 -4.89
N ARG A 146 4.20 10.12 -4.08
CA ARG A 146 4.54 10.35 -2.67
C ARG A 146 4.57 9.02 -1.91
N TRP A 147 3.48 8.25 -1.95
CA TRP A 147 3.40 6.94 -1.28
C TRP A 147 4.47 5.96 -1.75
N ALA A 148 4.79 5.95 -3.05
CA ALA A 148 5.84 5.10 -3.59
C ALA A 148 7.22 5.47 -3.00
N ARG A 149 7.55 6.76 -2.89
CA ARG A 149 8.80 7.21 -2.24
C ARG A 149 8.82 6.82 -0.76
N SER A 150 7.72 7.03 -0.05
CA SER A 150 7.58 6.65 1.36
C SER A 150 7.85 5.17 1.57
N ASN A 151 7.23 4.33 0.74
CA ASN A 151 7.41 2.89 0.78
C ASN A 151 8.86 2.47 0.53
N TRP A 152 9.52 3.07 -0.48
CA TRP A 152 10.94 2.82 -0.76
C TRP A 152 11.84 3.18 0.43
N ARG A 153 11.70 4.39 0.96
CA ARG A 153 12.53 4.87 2.08
C ARG A 153 12.34 3.97 3.31
N SER A 154 11.09 3.84 3.76
CA SER A 154 10.76 3.09 4.97
C SER A 154 11.14 1.61 4.88
N ASN A 155 10.83 0.94 3.76
CA ASN A 155 11.13 -0.48 3.61
C ASN A 155 12.64 -0.72 3.52
N CYS A 156 13.39 0.12 2.81
CA CYS A 156 14.84 0.00 2.76
C CYS A 156 15.48 0.24 4.14
N THR A 157 15.01 1.23 4.91
CA THR A 157 15.47 1.44 6.29
C THR A 157 15.17 0.20 7.15
N SER A 158 13.96 -0.34 7.06
CA SER A 158 13.55 -1.54 7.82
C SER A 158 14.39 -2.77 7.46
N LEU A 159 14.63 -3.00 6.16
CA LEU A 159 15.36 -4.16 5.64
C LEU A 159 16.86 -4.11 5.94
N PHE A 160 17.51 -2.95 5.72
CA PHE A 160 18.96 -2.87 5.64
C PHE A 160 19.62 -2.13 6.80
N ILE A 161 18.91 -1.19 7.43
CA ILE A 161 19.44 -0.37 8.53
C ILE A 161 19.00 -0.96 9.87
N GLU A 162 17.69 -1.06 10.09
CA GLU A 162 17.12 -1.45 11.39
C GLU A 162 17.07 -2.96 11.58
N ARG A 163 16.75 -3.73 10.53
CA ARG A 163 16.83 -5.20 10.45
C ARG A 163 16.00 -6.00 11.45
N TYR A 164 15.25 -5.36 12.35
CA TYR A 164 14.37 -6.04 13.32
C TYR A 164 13.34 -6.95 12.64
N ILE A 165 12.85 -6.53 11.47
CA ILE A 165 11.78 -7.21 10.74
C ILE A 165 12.13 -8.65 10.35
N TRP A 166 13.41 -8.95 10.10
CA TRP A 166 13.87 -10.27 9.67
C TRP A 166 13.62 -11.36 10.71
N ARG A 167 13.69 -11.01 11.99
CA ARG A 167 13.49 -11.94 13.11
C ARG A 167 12.07 -11.88 13.66
N GLN A 168 11.48 -10.67 13.69
CA GLN A 168 10.18 -10.46 14.32
C GLN A 168 8.99 -10.76 13.40
N GLN A 169 9.13 -10.52 12.10
CA GLN A 169 8.04 -10.61 11.12
C GLN A 169 8.54 -11.15 9.76
N PRO A 170 9.00 -12.42 9.71
CA PRO A 170 9.62 -12.99 8.52
C PRO A 170 8.65 -13.11 7.33
N TRP A 171 7.37 -13.36 7.58
CA TRP A 171 6.36 -13.45 6.53
C TRP A 171 6.07 -12.08 5.93
N CYS A 172 5.87 -11.06 6.76
CA CYS A 172 5.75 -9.67 6.31
C CYS A 172 7.00 -9.23 5.54
N THR A 173 8.20 -9.58 6.02
CA THR A 173 9.47 -9.28 5.34
C THR A 173 9.50 -9.83 3.93
N TYR A 174 9.09 -11.09 3.73
CA TYR A 174 8.97 -11.70 2.41
C TYR A 174 7.87 -11.05 1.55
N ALA A 175 6.63 -11.04 2.06
CA ALA A 175 5.44 -10.72 1.28
C ALA A 175 5.27 -9.22 0.98
N LEU A 176 5.80 -8.34 1.84
CA LEU A 176 5.70 -6.89 1.69
C LEU A 176 7.04 -6.24 1.34
N HIS A 177 8.05 -6.44 2.20
CA HIS A 177 9.29 -5.67 2.08
C HIS A 177 10.15 -6.12 0.89
N LEU A 178 10.38 -7.42 0.70
CA LEU A 178 11.14 -7.95 -0.44
C LEU A 178 10.35 -7.88 -1.75
N THR A 179 9.04 -8.10 -1.68
CA THR A 179 8.16 -8.04 -2.85
C THR A 179 8.16 -6.66 -3.51
N MET A 180 8.51 -5.58 -2.79
CA MET A 180 8.70 -4.24 -3.34
C MET A 180 9.68 -4.19 -4.54
N PHE A 181 10.74 -5.01 -4.52
CA PHE A 181 11.76 -5.01 -5.57
C PHE A 181 11.34 -5.78 -6.84
N ILE A 182 10.35 -6.67 -6.72
CA ILE A 182 9.99 -7.61 -7.79
C ILE A 182 8.60 -7.29 -8.37
N ASN A 183 7.73 -6.66 -7.59
CA ASN A 183 6.34 -6.37 -7.96
C ASN A 183 6.20 -5.15 -8.88
N PHE A 184 6.75 -5.31 -10.09
CA PHE A 184 6.58 -4.45 -11.25
C PHE A 184 5.77 -5.20 -12.31
N ALA A 185 4.70 -4.58 -12.80
CA ALA A 185 3.84 -5.19 -13.83
C ALA A 185 4.60 -5.46 -15.15
N VAL A 186 5.73 -4.80 -15.39
CA VAL A 186 6.59 -5.07 -16.56
C VAL A 186 7.11 -6.51 -16.58
N VAL A 187 7.23 -7.16 -15.42
CA VAL A 187 7.58 -8.58 -15.30
C VAL A 187 6.56 -9.48 -16.00
N ASP A 188 5.30 -9.03 -16.15
CA ASP A 188 4.25 -9.79 -16.81
C ASP A 188 4.62 -10.13 -18.26
N PHE A 189 5.23 -9.20 -19.02
CA PHE A 189 5.67 -9.46 -20.39
C PHE A 189 6.72 -10.58 -20.45
N LEU A 190 7.65 -10.58 -19.50
CA LEU A 190 8.64 -11.65 -19.38
C LEU A 190 7.97 -12.98 -19.05
N LEU A 191 6.99 -13.00 -18.15
CA LEU A 191 6.25 -14.23 -17.81
C LEU A 191 5.47 -14.79 -18.99
N PHE A 192 4.77 -13.95 -19.77
CA PHE A 192 4.08 -14.37 -20.99
C PHE A 192 5.07 -14.86 -22.05
N TRP A 193 6.20 -14.19 -22.22
CA TRP A 193 7.25 -14.63 -23.15
C TRP A 193 7.87 -15.97 -22.73
N LEU A 194 8.14 -16.17 -21.43
CA LEU A 194 8.63 -17.44 -20.89
C LEU A 194 7.60 -18.56 -21.07
N CYS A 195 6.32 -18.29 -20.84
CA CYS A 195 5.22 -19.24 -21.11
C CYS A 195 5.14 -19.59 -22.60
N TYR A 196 5.29 -18.62 -23.49
CA TYR A 196 5.35 -18.87 -24.92
C TYR A 196 6.56 -19.73 -25.30
N LYS A 197 7.74 -19.41 -24.78
CA LYS A 197 8.99 -20.16 -25.03
C LYS A 197 8.93 -21.59 -24.51
N SER A 198 8.41 -21.81 -23.30
CA SER A 198 8.30 -23.15 -22.70
C SER A 198 7.32 -24.05 -23.44
N THR A 199 6.34 -23.47 -24.14
CA THR A 199 5.30 -24.22 -24.88
C THR A 199 5.63 -24.42 -26.37
N LEU A 200 6.82 -24.03 -26.84
CA LEU A 200 7.21 -24.18 -28.25
C LEU A 200 7.30 -25.63 -28.71
N SER A 201 7.77 -26.53 -27.84
CA SER A 201 7.94 -27.96 -28.16
C SER A 201 6.67 -28.79 -27.95
N CYS A 202 5.58 -28.18 -27.47
CA CYS A 202 4.32 -28.88 -27.22
C CYS A 202 3.48 -28.99 -28.49
N GLU A 203 2.66 -30.04 -28.56
CA GLU A 203 1.64 -30.16 -29.60
C GLU A 203 0.65 -28.98 -29.55
N LYS A 204 0.10 -28.60 -30.70
CA LYS A 204 -0.81 -27.45 -30.86
C LYS A 204 -1.96 -27.40 -29.83
N PRO A 205 -2.72 -28.49 -29.55
CA PRO A 205 -3.80 -28.42 -28.56
C PRO A 205 -3.30 -28.17 -27.13
N ILE A 206 -2.21 -28.84 -26.73
CA ILE A 206 -1.61 -28.70 -25.40
C ILE A 206 -1.03 -27.29 -25.23
N LYS A 207 -0.33 -26.78 -26.25
CA LYS A 207 0.22 -25.42 -26.30
C LYS A 207 -0.85 -24.36 -26.05
N ILE A 208 -1.98 -24.43 -26.76
CA ILE A 208 -3.07 -23.47 -26.60
C ILE A 208 -3.68 -23.57 -25.20
N SER A 209 -3.93 -24.79 -24.72
CA SER A 209 -4.50 -25.01 -23.38
C SER A 209 -3.63 -24.40 -22.27
N LEU A 210 -2.32 -24.62 -22.31
CA LEU A 210 -1.37 -24.09 -21.32
C LEU A 210 -1.33 -22.56 -21.36
N GLN A 211 -1.27 -21.96 -22.55
CA GLN A 211 -1.23 -20.50 -22.71
C GLN A 211 -2.52 -19.82 -22.24
N VAL A 212 -3.68 -20.42 -22.54
CA VAL A 212 -4.99 -19.92 -22.07
C VAL A 212 -5.10 -20.06 -20.55
N THR A 213 -4.72 -21.21 -19.99
CA THR A 213 -4.74 -21.45 -18.55
C THR A 213 -3.83 -20.47 -17.82
N PHE A 214 -2.64 -20.21 -18.36
CA PHE A 214 -1.72 -19.20 -17.83
C PHE A 214 -2.34 -17.80 -17.87
N GLY A 215 -2.99 -17.43 -18.97
CA GLY A 215 -3.70 -16.15 -19.09
C GLY A 215 -4.83 -15.99 -18.07
N ILE A 216 -5.61 -17.05 -17.83
CA ILE A 216 -6.68 -17.07 -16.81
C ILE A 216 -6.07 -16.93 -15.41
N TRP A 217 -5.03 -17.69 -15.09
CA TRP A 217 -4.34 -17.61 -13.81
C TRP A 217 -3.74 -16.23 -13.57
N TRP A 218 -3.09 -15.64 -14.60
CA TRP A 218 -2.57 -14.28 -14.55
C TRP A 218 -3.68 -13.28 -14.24
N LEU A 219 -4.80 -13.33 -14.98
CA LEU A 219 -5.92 -12.42 -14.77
C LEU A 219 -6.52 -12.59 -13.36
N ALA A 220 -6.69 -13.82 -12.88
CA ALA A 220 -7.18 -14.09 -11.53
C ALA A 220 -6.23 -13.52 -10.47
N SER A 221 -4.93 -13.75 -10.60
CA SER A 221 -3.91 -13.29 -9.65
C SER A 221 -3.86 -11.76 -9.51
N LYS A 222 -4.09 -11.02 -10.60
CA LYS A 222 -4.12 -9.54 -10.59
C LYS A 222 -5.36 -8.96 -9.92
N ASN A 223 -6.43 -9.74 -9.84
CA ASN A 223 -7.76 -9.27 -9.42
C ASN A 223 -8.24 -9.85 -8.11
N ILE A 224 -7.57 -10.86 -7.55
CA ILE A 224 -7.96 -11.50 -6.28
C ILE A 224 -8.04 -10.49 -5.13
N LYS A 225 -7.11 -9.52 -5.09
CA LYS A 225 -7.09 -8.46 -4.07
C LYS A 225 -8.20 -7.41 -4.24
N LEU A 226 -8.94 -7.43 -5.36
CA LEU A 226 -10.02 -6.49 -5.65
C LEU A 226 -11.42 -7.10 -5.44
N ILE A 227 -11.49 -8.35 -4.98
CA ILE A 227 -12.77 -9.06 -4.78
C ILE A 227 -13.72 -8.31 -3.84
N GLY A 228 -13.21 -7.67 -2.77
CA GLY A 228 -14.07 -6.90 -1.86
C GLY A 228 -14.77 -5.72 -2.56
N LEU A 229 -14.06 -5.04 -3.48
CA LEU A 229 -14.66 -3.99 -4.30
C LEU A 229 -15.73 -4.54 -5.27
N TYR A 230 -15.52 -5.72 -5.86
CA TYR A 230 -16.51 -6.33 -6.77
C TYR A 230 -17.75 -6.83 -6.02
N LYS A 231 -17.58 -7.44 -4.84
CA LYS A 231 -18.69 -7.90 -3.98
C LYS A 231 -19.64 -6.75 -3.62
N HIS A 232 -19.10 -5.56 -3.38
CA HIS A 232 -19.92 -4.41 -3.01
C HIS A 232 -20.69 -3.82 -4.21
N ASN A 233 -20.12 -3.84 -5.41
CA ASN A 233 -20.83 -3.43 -6.62
C ASN A 233 -20.22 -4.13 -7.84
N ILE A 234 -20.97 -5.07 -8.41
CA ILE A 234 -20.51 -5.88 -9.54
C ILE A 234 -20.22 -5.04 -10.79
N LYS A 235 -20.88 -3.89 -10.95
CA LYS A 235 -20.62 -2.95 -12.06
C LYS A 235 -19.20 -2.37 -12.02
N ASN A 236 -18.46 -2.54 -10.93
CA ASN A 236 -17.05 -2.17 -10.87
C ASN A 236 -16.16 -2.97 -11.82
N ILE A 237 -16.64 -4.10 -12.36
CA ILE A 237 -15.90 -4.90 -13.34
C ILE A 237 -15.53 -4.07 -14.58
N TRP A 238 -16.31 -3.04 -14.92
CA TRP A 238 -16.02 -2.13 -16.04
C TRP A 238 -14.74 -1.31 -15.85
N PHE A 239 -14.26 -1.12 -14.62
CA PHE A 239 -12.99 -0.44 -14.34
C PHE A 239 -11.77 -1.38 -14.39
N LEU A 240 -11.98 -2.68 -14.62
CA LEU A 240 -10.91 -3.67 -14.70
C LEU A 240 -9.82 -3.30 -15.72
N PRO A 241 -10.13 -2.90 -16.97
CA PRO A 241 -9.10 -2.50 -17.94
C PRO A 241 -8.27 -1.31 -17.44
N VAL A 242 -8.93 -0.33 -16.82
CA VAL A 242 -8.26 0.85 -16.23
C VAL A 242 -7.32 0.43 -15.11
N SER A 243 -7.71 -0.53 -14.27
CA SER A 243 -6.84 -1.09 -13.21
C SER A 243 -5.57 -1.72 -13.75
N ILE A 244 -5.70 -2.51 -14.81
CA ILE A 244 -4.59 -3.24 -15.42
C ILE A 244 -3.62 -2.24 -16.04
N LEU A 245 -4.11 -1.33 -16.88
CA LEU A 245 -3.31 -0.27 -17.51
C LEU A 245 -2.62 0.60 -16.47
N PHE A 246 -3.35 1.00 -15.42
CA PHE A 246 -2.77 1.76 -14.32
C PHE A 246 -1.71 0.96 -13.55
N GLY A 247 -1.84 -0.36 -13.42
CA GLY A 247 -0.81 -1.21 -12.82
C GLY A 247 0.54 -1.12 -13.56
N TYR A 248 0.52 -1.10 -14.90
CA TYR A 248 1.70 -0.87 -15.72
C TYR A 248 2.23 0.55 -15.53
N PHE A 249 1.37 1.56 -15.63
CA PHE A 249 1.76 2.95 -15.42
C PHE A 249 2.38 3.20 -14.03
N HIS A 250 1.76 2.66 -12.99
CA HIS A 250 2.20 2.77 -11.60
C HIS A 250 3.53 2.06 -11.36
N SER A 251 3.89 1.04 -12.16
CA SER A 251 5.22 0.42 -12.12
C SER A 251 6.31 1.42 -12.53
N PHE A 252 6.04 2.28 -13.51
CA PHE A 252 6.94 3.39 -13.84
C PHE A 252 7.00 4.44 -12.72
N ILE A 253 5.86 4.76 -12.07
CA ILE A 253 5.85 5.65 -10.89
C ILE A 253 6.75 5.08 -9.78
N LYS A 254 6.63 3.79 -9.46
CA LYS A 254 7.48 3.14 -8.45
C LYS A 254 8.96 3.22 -8.81
N LEU A 255 9.31 3.00 -10.07
CA LEU A 255 10.70 3.07 -10.53
C LEU A 255 11.22 4.51 -10.45
N TYR A 256 10.47 5.49 -10.94
CA TYR A 256 10.81 6.90 -10.84
C TYR A 256 10.92 7.37 -9.38
N ALA A 257 10.08 6.86 -8.48
CA ALA A 257 10.17 7.12 -7.05
C ALA A 257 11.52 6.65 -6.48
N ALA A 258 11.99 5.47 -6.87
CA ALA A 258 13.27 4.91 -6.42
C ALA A 258 14.48 5.80 -6.77
N PHE A 259 14.43 6.50 -7.91
CA PHE A 259 15.48 7.46 -8.32
C PHE A 259 15.30 8.87 -7.73
N THR A 260 14.18 9.15 -7.05
CA THR A 260 13.85 10.49 -6.53
C THR A 260 13.61 10.53 -5.03
N LEU A 261 14.17 9.58 -4.28
CA LEU A 261 14.02 9.47 -2.82
C LEU A 261 14.59 10.68 -2.04
N TYR A 262 15.50 11.44 -2.66
CA TYR A 262 16.04 12.67 -2.08
C TYR A 262 14.99 13.79 -1.96
N LYS A 263 13.85 13.71 -2.67
CA LYS A 263 12.74 14.67 -2.54
C LYS A 263 11.92 14.31 -1.30
N VAL A 264 12.06 15.12 -0.24
CA VAL A 264 11.52 14.85 1.11
C VAL A 264 10.28 15.68 1.50
N GLY A 265 9.90 16.68 0.70
CA GLY A 265 8.74 17.54 0.94
C GLY A 265 7.43 17.01 0.35
N ALA A 266 6.30 17.55 0.84
CA ALA A 266 4.99 17.37 0.25
C ALA A 266 4.91 18.17 -1.08
N VAL A 267 5.32 17.51 -2.17
CA VAL A 267 5.18 18.00 -3.55
C VAL A 267 5.88 19.33 -3.82
N ASP A 268 7.22 19.33 -3.85
CA ASP A 268 7.96 20.41 -4.52
C ASP A 268 8.05 20.15 -6.03
N TRP A 269 7.29 20.93 -6.79
CA TRP A 269 7.50 21.17 -8.21
C TRP A 269 8.81 21.92 -8.40
N THR A 270 9.89 21.17 -8.63
CA THR A 270 10.99 21.67 -9.45
C THR A 270 11.19 20.67 -10.60
N PRO A 271 10.79 21.03 -11.85
CA PRO A 271 11.35 20.37 -13.01
C PRO A 271 12.87 20.61 -12.98
N PHE A 272 13.62 19.62 -13.45
CA PHE A 272 15.07 19.66 -13.62
C PHE A 272 15.61 21.09 -13.85
N LYS A 273 16.19 21.71 -12.81
CA LYS A 273 17.31 22.62 -13.04
C LYS A 273 18.54 21.73 -12.97
N LEU A 274 19.11 21.45 -14.14
CA LEU A 274 20.53 21.11 -14.24
C LEU A 274 21.27 22.20 -13.46
N GLN A 275 21.81 21.85 -12.30
CA GLN A 275 22.89 22.61 -11.72
C GLN A 275 24.11 22.30 -12.60
N LEU A 276 24.37 23.22 -13.54
CA LEU A 276 25.72 23.49 -14.00
C LEU A 276 26.53 24.02 -12.82
#